data_AF-A0A4P5TUB0-F1
#
_entry.id   AF-A0A4P5TUB0-F1
#
_cell.length_a   1.000
_cell.length_b   1.000
_cell.length_c   1.000
_cell.angle_alpha   90.00
_cell.angle_beta   90.00
_cell.angle_gamma   90.00
#
_symmetry.space_group_name_H-M   'P 1'
#
loop_
_entity.id
_entity.type
_entity.pdbx_description
1 polymer ?
#
loop_
_entity_poly.entity_id
_entity_poly.type
_entity_poly.pdbx_seq_one_letter_code
_entity_poly.pdbx_strand_id
1 'polypeptide(L)'
;MRERIRLFFILSITFFLALSAISVEAKQSKSNKPSKAELAGISRADTKTNKDGLLRVASSNALIVNQNTGEVLFAKDTNTLTSIASVTKLMTAMVTLDANLPMDEEIAITNEDVDTLKNSSSKLPVGTVLPRSELLKIALIASDNRAASALGRNYPTGKAGFVNAMNIKALQLDMTRSEFADPTGLNNHNMSTAEDLVKMVKAAYQYPEIREITTTASYEAYVKGHHAPVNFNNTNGLIRKSDWIIGLSKTGFIQEAGKCLVMQAMISGQPMIIVLLKSYGSATRSADANRIRKWIEKTSSISYLNQSKQDS
;
A
#
# COMPACT_ATOMS: atom_id res chain seq x y z
N MET A 1 49.10 3.30 39.32
CA MET A 1 49.10 3.03 40.78
C MET A 1 47.65 2.73 41.15
N ARG A 2 47.20 1.51 40.86
CA ARG A 2 47.23 0.32 41.72
C ARG A 2 46.14 0.36 42.80
N GLU A 3 45.26 -0.64 42.70
CA GLU A 3 44.54 -1.30 43.78
C GLU A 3 43.34 -0.50 44.33
N ARG A 4 42.14 -1.09 44.45
CA ARG A 4 41.86 -2.27 45.29
C ARG A 4 40.76 -3.16 44.71
N ILE A 5 41.16 -4.41 44.51
CA ILE A 5 40.33 -5.57 44.21
C ILE A 5 40.49 -6.53 45.41
N ARG A 6 39.36 -7.10 45.86
CA ARG A 6 39.19 -8.33 46.68
C ARG A 6 39.63 -8.29 48.15
N LEU A 7 38.69 -8.63 49.05
CA LEU A 7 38.59 -9.93 49.75
C LEU A 7 37.52 -9.78 50.85
N PHE A 8 36.51 -10.65 50.91
CA PHE A 8 36.34 -11.61 52.00
C PHE A 8 35.10 -12.48 51.76
N PHE A 9 35.36 -13.77 51.87
CA PHE A 9 34.51 -14.92 51.61
C PHE A 9 34.06 -15.48 52.98
N ILE A 10 32.86 -16.08 53.04
CA ILE A 10 32.40 -17.11 54.01
C ILE A 10 31.87 -16.63 55.38
N LEU A 11 30.57 -16.85 55.66
CA LEU A 11 30.08 -18.00 56.45
C LEU A 11 28.54 -18.02 56.56
N SER A 12 27.94 -19.12 56.09
CA SER A 12 26.76 -19.86 56.53
C SER A 12 25.68 -19.17 57.41
N ILE A 13 24.40 -19.31 57.04
CA ILE A 13 23.40 -20.08 57.81
C ILE A 13 22.06 -20.15 57.04
N THR A 14 21.55 -21.36 57.02
CA THR A 14 20.27 -21.88 56.53
C THR A 14 19.02 -21.03 56.84
N PHE A 15 18.17 -20.82 55.83
CA PHE A 15 16.72 -20.73 56.04
C PHE A 15 15.98 -21.39 54.89
N PHE A 16 15.53 -22.62 55.16
CA PHE A 16 14.63 -23.40 54.31
C PHE A 16 13.22 -22.88 54.59
N LEU A 17 12.65 -22.09 53.69
CA LEU A 17 11.23 -21.71 53.74
C LEU A 17 10.56 -22.20 52.46
N ALA A 18 9.59 -23.07 52.66
CA ALA A 18 8.75 -23.65 51.64
C ALA A 18 8.02 -22.55 50.84
N LEU A 19 8.34 -22.43 49.55
CA LEU A 19 7.43 -21.83 48.57
C LEU A 19 6.67 -22.96 47.90
N SER A 20 5.39 -23.05 48.23
CA SER A 20 4.38 -23.79 47.49
C SER A 20 4.39 -23.36 46.01
N ALA A 21 4.53 -24.35 45.13
CA ALA A 21 4.38 -24.16 43.70
C ALA A 21 2.93 -23.80 43.38
N ILE A 22 2.68 -22.55 43.01
CA ILE A 22 1.47 -22.15 42.28
C ILE A 22 1.79 -22.33 40.80
N SER A 23 1.37 -23.47 40.24
CA SER A 23 1.31 -23.64 38.79
C SER A 23 0.20 -22.73 38.25
N VAL A 24 0.58 -21.60 37.65
CA VAL A 24 -0.31 -20.82 36.80
C VAL A 24 -0.32 -21.47 35.43
N GLU A 25 -1.38 -22.24 35.16
CA GLU A 25 -1.68 -22.76 33.82
C GLU A 25 -1.97 -21.57 32.89
N ALA A 26 -1.00 -21.20 32.06
CA ALA A 26 -1.20 -20.20 31.01
C ALA A 26 -2.18 -20.78 29.96
N LYS A 27 -3.46 -20.41 30.08
CA LYS A 27 -4.50 -20.75 29.11
C LYS A 27 -4.20 -20.05 27.79
N GLN A 28 -3.56 -20.75 26.86
CA GLN A 28 -3.40 -20.32 25.48
C GLN A 28 -4.79 -20.03 24.87
N SER A 29 -5.09 -18.75 24.68
CA SER A 29 -6.21 -18.30 23.86
C SER A 29 -5.90 -18.67 22.40
N LYS A 30 -6.52 -19.74 21.91
CA LYS A 30 -6.55 -20.06 20.48
C LYS A 30 -7.27 -18.92 19.76
N SER A 31 -6.51 -18.11 19.02
CA SER A 31 -7.04 -17.18 18.01
C SER A 31 -7.82 -17.98 16.96
N ASN A 32 -9.13 -18.10 17.14
CA ASN A 32 -10.01 -18.71 16.15
C ASN A 32 -10.12 -17.79 14.93
N LYS A 33 -9.49 -18.22 13.83
CA LYS A 33 -9.65 -17.61 12.51
C LYS A 33 -11.07 -17.90 12.01
N PRO A 34 -11.86 -16.89 11.59
CA PRO A 34 -13.24 -17.10 11.18
C PRO A 34 -13.33 -18.01 9.95
N SER A 35 -14.32 -18.89 9.95
CA SER A 35 -14.51 -19.92 8.92
C SER A 35 -14.96 -19.29 7.58
N LYS A 36 -14.78 -20.02 6.47
CA LYS A 36 -15.32 -19.63 5.14
C LYS A 36 -16.84 -19.39 5.17
N ALA A 37 -17.56 -20.05 6.06
CA ALA A 37 -19.01 -19.89 6.23
C ALA A 37 -19.37 -18.61 7.02
N GLU A 38 -18.57 -18.23 8.03
CA GLU A 38 -18.70 -16.93 8.72
C GLU A 38 -18.35 -15.76 7.78
N LEU A 39 -17.30 -15.92 6.97
CA LEU A 39 -16.94 -14.96 5.94
C LEU A 39 -18.02 -14.82 4.85
N ALA A 40 -18.76 -15.89 4.56
CA ALA A 40 -19.90 -15.88 3.64
C ALA A 40 -21.19 -15.33 4.28
N GLY A 41 -21.38 -15.52 5.60
CA GLY A 41 -22.51 -14.99 6.35
C GLY A 41 -22.48 -13.46 6.50
N ILE A 42 -21.29 -12.88 6.68
CA ILE A 42 -21.09 -11.42 6.69
C ILE A 42 -21.45 -10.78 5.33
N SER A 43 -21.45 -11.55 4.24
CA SER A 43 -21.72 -11.08 2.88
C SER A 43 -23.22 -11.00 2.50
N ARG A 44 -24.15 -11.53 3.31
CA ARG A 44 -25.57 -11.67 2.92
C ARG A 44 -26.58 -10.76 3.63
N ALA A 45 -26.15 -9.98 4.63
CA ALA A 45 -26.94 -8.83 5.08
C ALA A 45 -26.60 -7.63 4.19
N ASP A 46 -27.62 -6.93 3.69
CA ASP A 46 -27.43 -5.70 2.92
C ASP A 46 -26.70 -4.66 3.80
N THR A 47 -25.39 -4.53 3.61
CA THR A 47 -24.42 -3.90 4.53
C THR A 47 -23.89 -2.57 3.98
N LYS A 48 -24.69 -1.88 3.18
CA LYS A 48 -24.28 -0.66 2.46
C LYS A 48 -24.22 0.57 3.37
N THR A 49 -25.06 0.62 4.40
CA THR A 49 -25.08 1.64 5.45
C THR A 49 -25.48 0.99 6.78
N ASN A 50 -25.11 1.55 7.94
CA ASN A 50 -25.78 1.15 9.19
C ASN A 50 -27.24 1.67 9.20
N LYS A 51 -28.01 1.36 10.26
CA LYS A 51 -29.41 1.80 10.40
C LYS A 51 -29.58 3.34 10.32
N ASP A 52 -28.50 4.09 10.47
CA ASP A 52 -28.46 5.56 10.48
C ASP A 52 -27.94 6.16 9.15
N GLY A 53 -27.69 5.33 8.12
CA GLY A 53 -27.18 5.81 6.83
C GLY A 53 -25.66 5.99 6.75
N LEU A 54 -24.90 5.59 7.77
CA LEU A 54 -23.43 5.75 7.80
C LEU A 54 -22.71 4.74 6.91
N LEU A 55 -21.76 5.23 6.11
CA LEU A 55 -20.90 4.43 5.23
C LEU A 55 -20.15 3.34 6.02
N ARG A 56 -20.23 2.09 5.56
CA ARG A 56 -19.44 0.98 6.11
C ARG A 56 -18.44 0.46 5.08
N VAL A 57 -17.17 0.46 5.48
CA VAL A 57 -16.06 -0.15 4.73
C VAL A 57 -15.43 -1.29 5.52
N ALA A 58 -15.04 -2.34 4.81
CA ALA A 58 -14.42 -3.54 5.38
C ALA A 58 -12.92 -3.37 5.63
N SER A 59 -12.27 -2.45 4.90
CA SER A 59 -10.90 -2.01 5.18
C SER A 59 -10.76 -1.54 6.63
N SER A 60 -9.72 -2.00 7.33
CA SER A 60 -9.51 -1.61 8.73
C SER A 60 -9.19 -0.12 8.86
N ASN A 61 -8.41 0.40 7.92
CA ASN A 61 -8.03 1.81 7.85
C ASN A 61 -8.52 2.40 6.53
N ALA A 62 -9.18 3.54 6.59
CA ALA A 62 -9.70 4.20 5.41
C ALA A 62 -9.74 5.72 5.58
N LEU A 63 -9.41 6.43 4.50
CA LEU A 63 -9.49 7.89 4.45
C LEU A 63 -9.92 8.33 3.04
N ILE A 64 -10.95 9.16 2.98
CA ILE A 64 -11.48 9.75 1.74
C ILE A 64 -11.43 11.26 1.89
N VAL A 65 -10.74 11.92 0.96
CA VAL A 65 -10.45 13.36 1.00
C VAL A 65 -10.72 13.97 -0.36
N ASN A 66 -11.39 15.12 -0.39
CA ASN A 66 -11.45 15.94 -1.61
C ASN A 66 -10.05 16.51 -1.88
N GLN A 67 -9.48 16.18 -3.04
CA GLN A 67 -8.11 16.55 -3.38
C GLN A 67 -7.87 18.06 -3.43
N ASN A 68 -8.88 18.82 -3.89
CA ASN A 68 -8.77 20.26 -4.12
C ASN A 68 -8.90 21.03 -2.80
N THR A 69 -9.90 20.68 -1.99
CA THR A 69 -10.23 21.44 -0.76
C THR A 69 -9.53 20.89 0.48
N GLY A 70 -9.09 19.63 0.46
CA GLY A 70 -8.58 18.93 1.64
C GLY A 70 -9.68 18.47 2.61
N GLU A 71 -10.95 18.65 2.26
CA GLU A 71 -12.09 18.21 3.07
C GLU A 71 -12.07 16.69 3.26
N VAL A 72 -12.16 16.24 4.52
CA VAL A 72 -12.26 14.84 4.88
C VAL A 72 -13.73 14.42 4.84
N LEU A 73 -14.09 13.57 3.88
CA LEU A 73 -15.46 13.05 3.75
C LEU A 73 -15.69 11.82 4.63
N PHE A 74 -14.65 11.00 4.81
CA PHE A 74 -14.72 9.81 5.66
C PHE A 74 -13.35 9.46 6.22
N ALA A 75 -13.32 9.11 7.51
CA ALA A 75 -12.12 8.70 8.22
C ALA A 75 -12.41 7.46 9.09
N LYS A 76 -11.51 6.48 9.04
CA LYS A 76 -11.53 5.29 9.88
C LYS A 76 -10.10 4.89 10.20
N ASP A 77 -9.72 5.01 11.47
CA ASP A 77 -8.40 4.60 12.00
C ASP A 77 -7.24 5.09 11.11
N THR A 78 -7.21 6.39 10.82
CA THR A 78 -6.36 7.00 9.79
C THR A 78 -4.88 7.05 10.18
N ASN A 79 -4.63 7.03 11.48
CA ASN A 79 -3.33 7.23 12.11
C ASN A 79 -2.60 5.92 12.47
N THR A 80 -3.19 4.77 12.17
CA THR A 80 -2.54 3.49 12.43
C THR A 80 -1.43 3.23 11.42
N LEU A 81 -0.24 2.93 11.95
CA LEU A 81 0.92 2.56 11.17
C LEU A 81 0.76 1.11 10.69
N THR A 82 0.75 0.91 9.37
CA THR A 82 0.61 -0.42 8.76
C THR A 82 1.54 -0.58 7.58
N SER A 83 1.89 -1.83 7.28
CA SER A 83 2.59 -2.13 6.04
C SER A 83 1.69 -1.81 4.86
N ILE A 84 2.25 -1.19 3.82
CA ILE A 84 1.49 -0.71 2.65
C ILE A 84 1.66 -1.57 1.40
N ALA A 85 2.50 -2.61 1.49
CA ALA A 85 2.84 -3.47 0.37
C ALA A 85 3.22 -2.66 -0.88
N SER A 86 2.85 -3.12 -2.08
CA SER A 86 3.19 -2.44 -3.33
C SER A 86 2.55 -1.07 -3.57
N VAL A 87 1.77 -0.50 -2.63
CA VAL A 87 1.47 0.94 -2.66
C VAL A 87 2.77 1.76 -2.62
N THR A 88 3.84 1.22 -1.98
CA THR A 88 5.22 1.71 -2.03
C THR A 88 5.70 2.11 -3.42
N LYS A 89 5.26 1.43 -4.48
CA LYS A 89 5.75 1.69 -5.84
C LYS A 89 5.35 3.07 -6.40
N LEU A 90 4.40 3.78 -5.79
CA LEU A 90 4.18 5.19 -6.10
C LEU A 90 5.36 6.06 -5.65
N MET A 91 5.91 5.80 -4.46
CA MET A 91 7.13 6.47 -4.00
C MET A 91 8.31 6.11 -4.90
N THR A 92 8.46 4.84 -5.25
CA THR A 92 9.48 4.36 -6.21
C THR A 92 9.38 5.11 -7.54
N ALA A 93 8.17 5.30 -8.07
CA ALA A 93 7.98 6.03 -9.31
C ALA A 93 8.37 7.50 -9.20
N MET A 94 7.95 8.20 -8.14
CA MET A 94 8.33 9.60 -7.93
C MET A 94 9.85 9.76 -7.81
N VAL A 95 10.52 8.90 -7.03
CA VAL A 95 12.00 8.94 -6.90
C VAL A 95 12.69 8.61 -8.22
N THR A 96 12.16 7.66 -8.99
CA THR A 96 12.73 7.30 -10.32
C THR A 96 12.65 8.48 -11.29
N LEU A 97 11.51 9.18 -11.32
CA LEU A 97 11.29 10.32 -12.21
C LEU A 97 12.11 11.53 -11.77
N ASP A 98 12.17 11.82 -10.47
CA ASP A 98 12.96 12.92 -9.92
C ASP A 98 14.47 12.77 -10.14
N ALA A 99 14.95 11.54 -10.30
CA ALA A 99 16.34 11.26 -10.61
C ALA A 99 16.76 11.82 -11.99
N ASN A 100 15.79 12.07 -12.88
CA ASN A 100 15.97 12.61 -14.23
C ASN A 100 17.06 11.86 -15.04
N LEU A 101 17.09 10.54 -14.89
CA LEU A 101 18.01 9.66 -15.61
C LEU A 101 17.42 9.27 -16.98
N PRO A 102 18.24 8.85 -17.96
CA PRO A 102 17.76 8.54 -19.31
C PRO A 102 16.68 7.44 -19.32
N MET A 103 15.48 7.75 -19.80
CA MET A 103 14.34 6.81 -19.74
C MET A 103 14.43 5.66 -20.77
N ASP A 104 15.35 5.78 -21.72
CA ASP A 104 15.75 4.82 -22.74
C ASP A 104 16.93 3.93 -22.31
N GLU A 105 17.55 4.19 -21.15
CA GLU A 105 18.62 3.36 -20.61
C GLU A 105 18.15 1.90 -20.44
N GLU A 106 18.88 0.98 -21.07
CA GLU A 106 18.65 -0.44 -20.99
C GLU A 106 19.07 -1.01 -19.63
N ILE A 107 18.11 -1.50 -18.87
CA ILE A 107 18.35 -2.08 -17.55
C ILE A 107 18.09 -3.59 -17.58
N ALA A 108 19.11 -4.35 -17.19
CA ALA A 108 19.01 -5.80 -17.05
C ALA A 108 18.36 -6.18 -15.70
N ILE A 109 17.42 -7.13 -15.75
CA ILE A 109 16.95 -7.88 -14.60
C ILE A 109 18.03 -8.90 -14.20
N THR A 110 18.45 -8.86 -12.94
CA THR A 110 19.54 -9.69 -12.41
C THR A 110 19.04 -10.61 -11.29
N ASN A 111 19.91 -11.49 -10.80
CA ASN A 111 19.60 -12.33 -9.63
C ASN A 111 19.29 -11.51 -8.37
N GLU A 112 19.81 -10.29 -8.24
CA GLU A 112 19.52 -9.40 -7.10
C GLU A 112 18.07 -8.88 -7.09
N ASP A 113 17.37 -8.94 -8.22
CA ASP A 113 15.98 -8.50 -8.32
C ASP A 113 14.98 -9.61 -7.99
N VAL A 114 15.46 -10.86 -7.89
CA VAL A 114 14.62 -12.01 -7.53
C VAL A 114 14.18 -11.87 -6.08
N ASP A 115 12.87 -11.91 -5.86
CA ASP A 115 12.29 -11.90 -4.52
C ASP A 115 12.60 -13.20 -3.77
N THR A 116 13.47 -13.10 -2.78
CA THR A 116 13.80 -14.16 -1.81
C THR A 116 13.11 -13.99 -0.46
N LEU A 117 12.33 -12.90 -0.28
CA LEU A 117 11.69 -12.55 0.98
C LEU A 117 10.27 -13.10 1.07
N LYS A 118 9.46 -12.90 0.02
CA LYS A 118 8.05 -13.36 -0.04
C LYS A 118 7.81 -14.37 -1.16
N ASN A 119 8.84 -14.71 -1.94
CA ASN A 119 8.78 -15.67 -3.05
C ASN A 119 7.70 -15.32 -4.09
N SER A 120 7.52 -14.02 -4.38
CA SER A 120 6.63 -13.55 -5.43
C SER A 120 7.14 -13.89 -6.83
N SER A 121 6.23 -14.17 -7.73
CA SER A 121 6.55 -14.43 -9.13
C SER A 121 6.63 -13.14 -9.95
N SER A 122 7.36 -13.20 -11.06
CA SER A 122 7.45 -12.13 -12.04
C SER A 122 7.47 -12.75 -13.43
N LYS A 123 6.91 -12.04 -14.41
CA LYS A 123 6.97 -12.42 -15.82
C LYS A 123 8.24 -11.92 -16.52
N LEU A 124 9.17 -11.35 -15.77
CA LEU A 124 10.47 -10.89 -16.26
C LEU A 124 11.55 -11.87 -15.80
N PRO A 125 12.00 -12.81 -16.65
CA PRO A 125 13.13 -13.68 -16.33
C PRO A 125 14.42 -12.90 -16.06
N VAL A 126 15.34 -13.49 -15.29
CA VAL A 126 16.71 -12.97 -15.15
C VAL A 126 17.37 -12.93 -16.53
N GLY A 127 18.09 -11.85 -16.82
CA GLY A 127 18.70 -11.58 -18.13
C GLY A 127 17.77 -10.85 -19.11
N THR A 128 16.52 -10.57 -18.74
CA THR A 128 15.67 -9.62 -19.48
C THR A 128 16.30 -8.24 -19.43
N VAL A 129 16.36 -7.54 -20.57
CA VAL A 129 16.83 -6.16 -20.67
C VAL A 129 15.69 -5.33 -21.23
N LEU A 130 15.30 -4.27 -20.53
CA LEU A 130 14.24 -3.36 -20.94
C LEU A 130 14.64 -1.92 -20.62
N PRO A 131 14.16 -0.93 -21.40
CA PRO A 131 14.32 0.48 -21.07
C PRO A 131 13.77 0.81 -19.68
N ARG A 132 14.38 1.78 -18.97
CA ARG A 132 13.90 2.29 -17.67
C ARG A 132 12.41 2.65 -17.71
N SER A 133 11.95 3.27 -18.79
CA SER A 133 10.54 3.60 -19.01
C SER A 133 9.60 2.38 -19.02
N GLU A 134 10.01 1.27 -19.62
CA GLU A 134 9.24 0.02 -19.63
C GLU A 134 9.20 -0.64 -18.26
N LEU A 135 10.33 -0.64 -17.53
CA LEU A 135 10.36 -1.14 -16.16
C LEU A 135 9.45 -0.33 -15.25
N LEU A 136 9.40 1.00 -15.40
CA LEU A 136 8.47 1.86 -14.66
C LEU A 136 7.01 1.51 -14.98
N LYS A 137 6.68 1.32 -16.26
CA LYS A 137 5.35 0.86 -16.71
C LYS A 137 4.95 -0.45 -16.05
N ILE A 138 5.80 -1.46 -16.18
CA ILE A 138 5.55 -2.82 -15.67
C ILE A 138 5.44 -2.84 -14.14
N ALA A 139 6.29 -2.06 -13.44
CA ALA A 139 6.26 -1.91 -11.98
C ALA A 139 4.94 -1.28 -11.49
N LEU A 140 4.37 -0.31 -12.21
CA LEU A 140 3.15 0.38 -11.78
C LEU A 140 1.87 -0.35 -12.22
N ILE A 141 1.81 -0.82 -13.47
CA ILE A 141 0.63 -1.50 -14.04
C ILE A 141 0.44 -2.87 -13.39
N ALA A 142 1.39 -3.78 -13.59
CA ALA A 142 1.31 -5.15 -13.09
C ALA A 142 1.82 -5.32 -11.66
N SER A 143 2.32 -4.24 -11.04
CA SER A 143 2.90 -4.30 -9.70
C SER A 143 4.13 -5.20 -9.59
N ASP A 144 4.86 -5.38 -10.70
CA ASP A 144 5.97 -6.33 -10.78
C ASP A 144 7.14 -5.93 -9.85
N ASN A 145 7.61 -6.87 -9.04
CA ASN A 145 8.63 -6.62 -8.03
C ASN A 145 10.04 -6.59 -8.62
N ARG A 146 10.32 -7.37 -9.67
CA ARG A 146 11.65 -7.37 -10.31
C ARG A 146 11.90 -6.05 -11.02
N ALA A 147 10.90 -5.54 -11.74
CA ALA A 147 10.99 -4.23 -12.37
C ALA A 147 11.27 -3.12 -11.34
N ALA A 148 10.53 -3.08 -10.24
CA ALA A 148 10.74 -2.09 -9.18
C ALA A 148 12.09 -2.25 -8.44
N SER A 149 12.55 -3.48 -8.21
CA SER A 149 13.87 -3.74 -7.63
C SER A 149 14.98 -3.26 -8.57
N ALA A 150 14.86 -3.54 -9.86
CA ALA A 150 15.84 -3.13 -10.86
C ALA A 150 15.93 -1.61 -10.99
N LEU A 151 14.80 -0.89 -10.95
CA LEU A 151 14.79 0.58 -10.89
C LEU A 151 15.56 1.10 -9.68
N GLY A 152 15.31 0.54 -8.49
CA GLY A 152 16.02 0.95 -7.28
C GLY A 152 17.51 0.58 -7.28
N ARG A 153 17.87 -0.57 -7.86
CA ARG A 153 19.26 -1.04 -7.97
C ARG A 153 20.08 -0.20 -8.94
N ASN A 154 19.49 0.26 -10.05
CA ASN A 154 20.14 1.10 -11.06
C ASN A 154 20.03 2.60 -10.77
N TYR A 155 19.76 2.96 -9.52
CA TYR A 155 19.93 4.33 -9.05
C TYR A 155 21.43 4.64 -8.89
N PRO A 156 21.91 5.89 -9.09
CA PRO A 156 23.35 6.19 -9.14
C PRO A 156 24.13 5.76 -7.89
N THR A 157 23.48 5.76 -6.73
CA THR A 157 24.04 5.35 -5.44
C THR A 157 23.55 3.96 -4.99
N GLY A 158 23.06 3.16 -5.93
CA GLY A 158 22.50 1.82 -5.70
C GLY A 158 21.23 1.80 -4.84
N LYS A 159 20.83 0.58 -4.47
CA LYS A 159 19.57 0.31 -3.75
C LYS A 159 19.46 1.04 -2.41
N ALA A 160 20.56 1.10 -1.65
CA ALA A 160 20.60 1.81 -0.37
C ALA A 160 20.33 3.31 -0.54
N GLY A 161 20.98 3.94 -1.53
CA GLY A 161 20.74 5.35 -1.81
C GLY A 161 19.38 5.63 -2.42
N PHE A 162 18.80 4.68 -3.18
CA PHE A 162 17.41 4.79 -3.63
C PHE A 162 16.43 4.81 -2.44
N VAL A 163 16.59 3.88 -1.48
CA VAL A 163 15.78 3.85 -0.25
C VAL A 163 15.96 5.13 0.57
N ASN A 164 17.18 5.65 0.65
CA ASN A 164 17.41 6.96 1.29
C ASN A 164 16.65 8.08 0.57
N ALA A 165 16.67 8.12 -0.77
CA ALA A 165 15.91 9.10 -1.55
C ALA A 165 14.39 8.97 -1.35
N MET A 166 13.86 7.75 -1.20
CA MET A 166 12.45 7.51 -0.85
C MET A 166 12.07 8.13 0.50
N ASN A 167 12.92 7.96 1.51
CA ASN A 167 12.66 8.52 2.84
C ASN A 167 12.86 10.05 2.88
N ILE A 168 13.85 10.59 2.15
CA ILE A 168 14.00 12.04 1.97
C ILE A 168 12.75 12.63 1.31
N LYS A 169 12.24 12.01 0.25
CA LYS A 169 10.99 12.45 -0.38
C LYS A 169 9.81 12.33 0.56
N ALA A 170 9.71 11.28 1.38
CA ALA A 170 8.67 11.17 2.40
C ALA A 170 8.67 12.39 3.35
N LEU A 171 9.86 12.82 3.82
CA LEU A 171 10.01 14.02 4.65
C LEU A 171 9.62 15.30 3.90
N GLN A 172 10.02 15.44 2.63
CA GLN A 172 9.64 16.59 1.79
C GLN A 172 8.12 16.71 1.56
N LEU A 173 7.40 15.59 1.66
CA LEU A 173 5.94 15.51 1.54
C LEU A 173 5.24 15.57 2.91
N ASP A 174 5.96 15.89 3.99
CA ASP A 174 5.49 15.87 5.37
C ASP A 174 4.88 14.52 5.81
N MET A 175 5.34 13.42 5.23
CA MET A 175 4.93 12.05 5.58
C MET A 175 5.69 11.54 6.81
N THR A 176 5.59 12.24 7.93
CA THR A 176 6.39 12.03 9.14
C THR A 176 6.15 10.69 9.86
N ARG A 177 5.12 9.95 9.45
CA ARG A 177 4.78 8.61 9.98
C ARG A 177 5.00 7.52 8.95
N SER A 178 5.79 7.78 7.91
CA SER A 178 6.09 6.84 6.84
C SER A 178 7.57 6.51 6.79
N GLU A 179 7.86 5.24 6.54
CA GLU A 179 9.21 4.73 6.35
C GLU A 179 9.23 3.73 5.20
N PHE A 180 10.23 3.85 4.35
CA PHE A 180 10.46 2.95 3.22
C PHE A 180 11.73 2.15 3.44
N ALA A 181 11.62 0.83 3.28
CA ALA A 181 12.71 -0.12 3.48
C ALA A 181 13.19 -0.76 2.16
N ASP A 182 12.37 -0.73 1.10
CA ASP A 182 12.73 -1.23 -0.23
C ASP A 182 11.82 -0.62 -1.33
N PRO A 183 12.21 -0.67 -2.62
CA PRO A 183 11.44 -0.05 -3.72
C PRO A 183 10.19 -0.83 -4.18
N THR A 184 9.96 -2.03 -3.68
CA THR A 184 8.94 -2.97 -4.15
C THR A 184 7.72 -3.03 -3.22
N GLY A 185 7.92 -2.82 -1.91
CA GLY A 185 6.88 -3.04 -0.90
C GLY A 185 6.82 -4.48 -0.37
N LEU A 186 7.82 -5.31 -0.64
CA LEU A 186 7.89 -6.70 -0.14
C LEU A 186 8.37 -6.76 1.32
N ASN A 187 9.26 -5.85 1.72
CA ASN A 187 9.64 -5.65 3.10
C ASN A 187 8.44 -5.07 3.85
N ASN A 188 8.02 -5.75 4.91
CA ASN A 188 6.91 -5.33 5.74
C ASN A 188 7.22 -4.05 6.53
N HIS A 189 8.49 -3.61 6.60
CA HIS A 189 8.88 -2.30 7.14
C HIS A 189 8.65 -1.13 6.18
N ASN A 190 8.13 -1.36 4.97
CA ASN A 190 7.49 -0.28 4.23
C ASN A 190 6.15 0.06 4.89
N MET A 191 6.17 1.06 5.77
CA MET A 191 5.08 1.42 6.66
C MET A 191 4.58 2.83 6.35
N SER A 192 3.29 3.05 6.50
CA SER A 192 2.69 4.38 6.41
C SER A 192 1.34 4.40 7.13
N THR A 193 0.70 5.57 7.13
CA THR A 193 -0.63 5.81 7.66
C THR A 193 -1.57 6.23 6.53
N ALA A 194 -2.88 6.20 6.75
CA ALA A 194 -3.81 6.66 5.72
C ALA A 194 -3.63 8.16 5.41
N GLU A 195 -3.29 8.95 6.42
CA GLU A 195 -3.03 10.40 6.30
C GLU A 195 -1.82 10.70 5.43
N ASP A 196 -0.70 10.02 5.66
CA ASP A 196 0.50 10.19 4.86
C ASP A 196 0.30 9.70 3.42
N LEU A 197 -0.45 8.62 3.22
CA LEU A 197 -0.75 8.14 1.87
C LEU A 197 -1.64 9.12 1.08
N VAL A 198 -2.48 9.94 1.72
CA VAL A 198 -3.18 11.03 1.02
C VAL A 198 -2.17 12.05 0.46
N LYS A 199 -1.15 12.42 1.23
CA LYS A 199 -0.07 13.32 0.79
C LYS A 199 0.70 12.71 -0.37
N MET A 200 1.05 11.42 -0.26
CA MET A 200 1.74 10.69 -1.33
C MET A 200 0.92 10.64 -2.62
N VAL A 201 -0.39 10.36 -2.55
CA VAL A 201 -1.27 10.34 -3.73
C VAL A 201 -1.38 11.74 -4.34
N LYS A 202 -1.55 12.78 -3.52
CA LYS A 202 -1.64 14.16 -3.99
C LYS A 202 -0.36 14.61 -4.72
N ALA A 203 0.81 14.24 -4.18
CA ALA A 203 2.11 14.50 -4.79
C ALA A 203 2.31 13.70 -6.09
N ALA A 204 2.06 12.39 -6.05
CA ALA A 204 2.21 11.51 -7.21
C ALA A 204 1.28 11.91 -8.37
N TYR A 205 0.13 12.51 -8.07
CA TYR A 205 -0.79 13.04 -9.09
C TYR A 205 -0.19 14.21 -9.90
N GLN A 206 0.83 14.91 -9.39
CA GLN A 206 1.49 15.98 -10.13
C GLN A 206 2.41 15.47 -11.25
N TYR A 207 2.66 14.16 -11.32
CA TYR A 207 3.48 13.52 -12.34
C TYR A 207 2.58 12.97 -13.46
N PRO A 208 2.56 13.58 -14.67
CA PRO A 208 1.74 13.10 -15.78
C PRO A 208 2.02 11.63 -16.14
N GLU A 209 3.28 11.21 -16.07
CA GLU A 209 3.72 9.85 -16.37
C GLU A 209 3.13 8.85 -15.37
N ILE A 210 3.09 9.18 -14.07
CA ILE A 210 2.47 8.29 -13.07
C ILE A 210 0.97 8.17 -13.35
N ARG A 211 0.30 9.26 -13.69
CA ARG A 211 -1.13 9.25 -14.02
C ARG A 211 -1.41 8.38 -15.24
N GLU A 212 -0.68 8.59 -16.34
CA GLU A 212 -0.82 7.81 -17.58
C GLU A 212 -0.58 6.32 -17.33
N ILE A 213 0.55 5.99 -16.69
CA ILE A 213 0.94 4.60 -16.47
C ILE A 213 -0.05 3.90 -15.54
N THR A 214 -0.39 4.52 -14.41
CA THR A 214 -1.25 3.86 -13.41
C THR A 214 -2.70 3.69 -13.85
N THR A 215 -3.14 4.44 -14.88
CA THR A 215 -4.47 4.36 -15.48
C THR A 215 -4.52 3.49 -16.74
N THR A 216 -3.37 3.02 -17.23
CA THR A 216 -3.28 2.09 -18.37
C THR A 216 -3.83 0.71 -17.99
N ALA A 217 -4.76 0.17 -18.77
CA ALA A 217 -5.45 -1.09 -18.46
C ALA A 217 -4.56 -2.34 -18.57
N SER A 218 -3.67 -2.35 -19.56
CA SER A 218 -2.68 -3.41 -19.81
C SER A 218 -1.53 -2.86 -20.64
N TYR A 219 -0.37 -3.51 -20.55
CA TYR A 219 0.82 -3.18 -21.31
C TYR A 219 1.48 -4.46 -21.83
N GLU A 220 1.94 -4.47 -23.07
CA GLU A 220 2.68 -5.59 -23.64
C GLU A 220 4.15 -5.20 -23.80
N ALA A 221 5.05 -6.07 -23.34
CA ALA A 221 6.48 -5.86 -23.44
C ALA A 221 7.14 -7.03 -24.18
N TYR A 222 8.16 -6.75 -24.99
CA TYR A 222 8.97 -7.77 -25.63
C TYR A 222 10.03 -8.27 -24.66
N VAL A 223 9.78 -9.43 -24.06
CA VAL A 223 10.67 -10.03 -23.05
C VAL A 223 11.58 -11.05 -23.73
N LYS A 224 12.89 -10.92 -23.51
CA LYS A 224 13.89 -11.85 -24.06
C LYS A 224 13.56 -13.30 -23.69
N GLY A 225 13.61 -14.19 -24.69
CA GLY A 225 13.28 -15.61 -24.53
C GLY A 225 11.81 -15.95 -24.77
N HIS A 226 10.95 -14.95 -25.01
CA HIS A 226 9.57 -15.17 -25.44
C HIS A 226 9.42 -14.93 -26.95
N HIS A 227 8.66 -15.81 -27.63
CA HIS A 227 8.35 -15.68 -29.05
C HIS A 227 7.26 -14.64 -29.36
N ALA A 228 6.53 -14.19 -28.34
CA ALA A 228 5.46 -13.20 -28.44
C ALA A 228 5.54 -12.20 -27.28
N PRO A 229 4.96 -11.00 -27.41
CA PRO A 229 4.89 -10.03 -26.33
C PRO A 229 4.26 -10.62 -25.07
N VAL A 230 4.79 -10.23 -23.91
CA VAL A 230 4.27 -10.62 -22.61
C VAL A 230 3.31 -9.55 -22.11
N ASN A 231 2.05 -9.92 -21.86
CA ASN A 231 1.04 -8.99 -21.36
C ASN A 231 1.11 -8.80 -19.83
N PHE A 232 1.11 -7.54 -19.40
CA PHE A 232 1.08 -7.04 -18.03
C PHE A 232 -0.24 -6.31 -17.79
N ASN A 233 -1.15 -6.94 -17.05
CA ASN A 233 -2.46 -6.36 -16.75
C ASN A 233 -2.40 -5.47 -15.51
N ASN A 234 -3.14 -4.35 -15.53
CA ASN A 234 -3.25 -3.49 -14.37
C ASN A 234 -3.77 -4.28 -13.16
N THR A 235 -3.20 -4.10 -11.98
CA THR A 235 -3.66 -4.81 -10.78
C THR A 235 -4.98 -4.27 -10.21
N ASN A 236 -5.40 -3.07 -10.62
CA ASN A 236 -6.69 -2.49 -10.24
C ASN A 236 -7.79 -2.94 -11.21
N GLY A 237 -8.71 -3.75 -10.70
CA GLY A 237 -9.87 -4.25 -11.47
C GLY A 237 -10.81 -3.15 -11.95
N LEU A 238 -10.86 -2.02 -11.23
CA LEU A 238 -11.73 -0.90 -11.56
C LEU A 238 -11.31 -0.23 -12.88
N ILE A 239 -10.00 -0.11 -13.14
CA ILE A 239 -9.50 0.44 -14.41
C ILE A 239 -9.93 -0.42 -15.61
N ARG A 240 -9.92 -1.75 -15.46
CA ARG A 240 -10.12 -2.66 -16.60
C ARG A 240 -11.58 -2.97 -16.91
N LYS A 241 -12.49 -2.79 -15.95
CA LYS A 241 -13.83 -3.40 -15.97
C LYS A 241 -14.94 -2.49 -15.44
N SER A 242 -14.72 -1.18 -15.36
CA SER A 242 -15.72 -0.27 -14.80
C SER A 242 -15.71 1.09 -15.49
N ASP A 243 -16.73 1.88 -15.16
CA ASP A 243 -16.97 3.25 -15.61
C ASP A 243 -16.28 4.30 -14.71
N TRP A 244 -15.35 3.87 -13.84
CA TRP A 244 -14.64 4.79 -12.97
C TRP A 244 -13.70 5.70 -13.78
N ILE A 245 -13.79 7.01 -13.52
CA ILE A 245 -12.82 7.98 -14.00
C ILE A 245 -11.69 8.07 -12.96
N ILE A 246 -10.67 7.24 -13.14
CA ILE A 246 -9.50 7.14 -12.24
C ILE A 246 -8.40 8.00 -12.82
N GLY A 247 -7.85 8.93 -12.03
CA GLY A 247 -6.72 9.74 -12.44
C GLY A 247 -5.36 9.20 -11.99
N LEU A 248 -5.33 8.38 -10.93
CA LEU A 248 -4.15 7.63 -10.48
C LEU A 248 -4.59 6.47 -9.59
N SER A 249 -3.93 5.30 -9.68
CA SER A 249 -4.15 4.26 -8.65
C SER A 249 -2.95 3.36 -8.40
N LYS A 250 -2.85 2.83 -7.18
CA LYS A 250 -1.94 1.73 -6.90
C LYS A 250 -2.54 0.75 -5.92
N THR A 251 -2.32 -0.52 -6.19
CA THR A 251 -2.77 -1.61 -5.33
C THR A 251 -1.59 -2.32 -4.68
N GLY A 252 -1.81 -2.93 -3.52
CA GLY A 252 -0.78 -3.65 -2.76
C GLY A 252 -1.32 -4.88 -2.04
N PHE A 253 -0.47 -5.88 -1.89
CA PHE A 253 -0.72 -7.04 -1.04
C PHE A 253 0.56 -7.72 -0.58
N ILE A 254 0.70 -7.87 0.73
CA ILE A 254 1.46 -8.94 1.40
C ILE A 254 0.59 -9.41 2.57
N GLN A 255 0.97 -10.52 3.22
CA GLN A 255 0.14 -11.10 4.29
C GLN A 255 -0.04 -10.13 5.47
N GLU A 256 1.02 -9.39 5.79
CA GLU A 256 1.10 -8.45 6.90
C GLU A 256 0.31 -7.16 6.65
N ALA A 257 0.32 -6.67 5.40
CA ALA A 257 -0.39 -5.46 4.98
C ALA A 257 -1.89 -5.69 4.74
N GLY A 258 -2.30 -6.94 4.47
CA GLY A 258 -3.58 -7.20 3.83
C GLY A 258 -3.64 -6.60 2.43
N LYS A 259 -4.85 -6.44 1.88
CA LYS A 259 -5.09 -5.81 0.58
C LYS A 259 -5.20 -4.30 0.76
N CYS A 260 -4.30 -3.57 0.11
CA CYS A 260 -4.28 -2.11 0.07
C CYS A 260 -4.70 -1.59 -1.32
N LEU A 261 -5.32 -0.41 -1.34
CA LEU A 261 -5.64 0.39 -2.52
C LEU A 261 -5.50 1.86 -2.16
N VAL A 262 -4.78 2.60 -2.99
CA VAL A 262 -4.83 4.06 -3.02
C VAL A 262 -5.25 4.49 -4.42
N MET A 263 -6.07 5.53 -4.50
CA MET A 263 -6.62 5.98 -5.77
C MET A 263 -7.01 7.46 -5.70
N GLN A 264 -6.79 8.17 -6.80
CA GLN A 264 -7.47 9.42 -7.12
C GLN A 264 -8.53 9.11 -8.19
N ALA A 265 -9.76 9.56 -7.98
CA ALA A 265 -10.83 9.38 -8.96
C ALA A 265 -11.83 10.53 -8.91
N MET A 266 -12.50 10.79 -10.04
CA MET A 266 -13.62 11.72 -10.11
C MET A 266 -14.90 11.02 -9.66
N ILE A 267 -15.57 11.59 -8.66
CA ILE A 267 -16.87 11.13 -8.17
C ILE A 267 -17.78 12.35 -8.08
N SER A 268 -18.94 12.29 -8.74
CA SER A 268 -19.89 13.43 -8.81
C SER A 268 -19.22 14.75 -9.24
N GLY A 269 -18.28 14.68 -10.19
CA GLY A 269 -17.55 15.85 -10.71
C GLY A 269 -16.46 16.40 -9.78
N GLN A 270 -16.19 15.76 -8.64
CA GLN A 270 -15.19 16.19 -7.67
C GLN A 270 -14.01 15.20 -7.60
N PRO A 271 -12.76 15.67 -7.49
CA PRO A 271 -11.59 14.80 -7.37
C PRO A 271 -11.45 14.28 -5.94
N MET A 272 -11.54 12.97 -5.78
CA MET A 272 -11.46 12.28 -4.50
C MET A 272 -10.19 11.44 -4.41
N ILE A 273 -9.43 11.62 -3.33
CA ILE A 273 -8.39 10.68 -2.91
C ILE A 273 -9.03 9.65 -1.98
N ILE A 274 -8.84 8.38 -2.29
CA ILE A 274 -9.36 7.23 -1.54
C ILE A 274 -8.17 6.36 -1.12
N VAL A 275 -8.02 6.19 0.19
CA VAL A 275 -7.04 5.30 0.80
C VAL A 275 -7.78 4.20 1.54
N LEU A 276 -7.47 2.94 1.21
CA LEU A 276 -8.07 1.74 1.81
C LEU A 276 -6.95 0.75 2.15
N LEU A 277 -6.72 0.49 3.43
CA LEU A 277 -5.64 -0.37 3.91
C LEU A 277 -6.18 -1.55 4.71
N LYS A 278 -5.39 -2.61 4.76
CA LYS A 278 -5.63 -3.79 5.61
C LYS A 278 -7.03 -4.37 5.42
N SER A 279 -7.44 -4.55 4.16
CA SER A 279 -8.66 -5.28 3.83
C SER A 279 -8.36 -6.76 3.58
N TYR A 280 -9.32 -7.63 3.90
CA TYR A 280 -9.21 -9.08 3.71
C TYR A 280 -10.28 -9.57 2.75
N GLY A 281 -9.92 -10.48 1.84
CA GLY A 281 -10.76 -10.93 0.73
C GLY A 281 -10.39 -10.27 -0.59
N SER A 282 -10.48 -11.01 -1.70
CA SER A 282 -10.00 -10.56 -3.02
C SER A 282 -10.80 -9.40 -3.60
N ALA A 283 -12.12 -9.37 -3.37
CA ALA A 283 -13.01 -8.34 -3.89
C ALA A 283 -13.16 -7.11 -2.98
N THR A 284 -12.62 -7.17 -1.75
CA THR A 284 -13.01 -6.26 -0.66
C THR A 284 -12.67 -4.80 -0.96
N ARG A 285 -11.45 -4.51 -1.43
CA ARG A 285 -11.04 -3.14 -1.78
C ARG A 285 -11.88 -2.53 -2.91
N SER A 286 -12.26 -3.31 -3.92
CA SER A 286 -13.11 -2.84 -5.02
C SER A 286 -14.56 -2.68 -4.58
N ALA A 287 -15.05 -3.56 -3.70
CA ALA A 287 -16.37 -3.44 -3.10
C ALA A 287 -16.48 -2.20 -2.18
N ASP A 288 -15.45 -1.93 -1.37
CA ASP A 288 -15.34 -0.72 -0.56
C ASP A 288 -15.33 0.54 -1.44
N ALA A 289 -14.50 0.58 -2.48
CA ALA A 289 -14.47 1.70 -3.42
C ALA A 289 -15.85 1.97 -4.05
N ASN A 290 -16.55 0.91 -4.52
CA ASN A 290 -17.89 1.04 -5.08
C ASN A 290 -18.93 1.50 -4.05
N ARG A 291 -18.83 1.08 -2.78
CA ARG A 291 -19.68 1.59 -1.70
C ARG A 291 -19.44 3.07 -1.44
N ILE A 292 -18.17 3.49 -1.40
CA ILE A 292 -17.77 4.90 -1.22
C ILE A 292 -18.35 5.76 -2.35
N ARG A 293 -18.17 5.36 -3.61
CA ARG A 293 -18.70 6.11 -4.76
C ARG A 293 -20.21 6.31 -4.67
N LYS A 294 -20.96 5.22 -4.45
CA LYS A 294 -22.43 5.29 -4.30
C LYS A 294 -22.87 6.16 -3.12
N TRP A 295 -22.13 6.12 -2.02
CA TRP A 295 -22.41 6.96 -0.85
C TRP A 295 -22.20 8.44 -1.15
N ILE A 296 -21.09 8.82 -1.80
CA ILE A 296 -20.82 10.22 -2.20
C ILE A 296 -21.86 10.71 -3.21
N GLU A 297 -22.21 9.90 -4.22
CA GLU A 297 -23.23 10.24 -5.22
C GLU A 297 -24.61 10.48 -4.58
N LYS A 298 -24.98 9.67 -3.58
CA LYS A 298 -26.23 9.85 -2.83
C LYS A 298 -26.21 11.12 -1.97
N THR A 299 -25.12 11.37 -1.24
CA THR A 299 -25.04 12.56 -0.37
C THR A 299 -25.02 13.84 -1.19
N SER A 300 -24.32 13.85 -2.33
CA SER A 300 -24.26 15.01 -3.24
C SER A 300 -25.64 15.33 -3.85
N SER A 301 -26.41 14.31 -4.26
CA SER A 301 -27.75 14.55 -4.81
C SER A 301 -28.72 15.13 -3.78
N ILE A 302 -28.61 14.74 -2.51
CA ILE A 302 -29.41 15.31 -1.42
C ILE A 302 -29.05 16.78 -1.16
N SER A 303 -27.75 17.14 -1.16
CA SER A 303 -27.34 18.53 -0.94
C SER A 303 -27.85 19.45 -2.05
N TYR A 304 -27.79 19.03 -3.32
CA TYR A 304 -28.36 19.79 -4.44
C TYR A 304 -29.88 20.03 -4.29
N LEU A 305 -30.65 19.00 -3.92
CA LEU A 305 -32.10 19.12 -3.74
C LEU A 305 -32.50 20.05 -2.58
N ASN A 306 -31.70 20.08 -1.52
CA ASN A 306 -31.96 20.96 -0.37
C ASN A 306 -31.62 22.42 -0.71
N GLN A 307 -30.54 22.66 -1.47
CA GLN A 307 -30.16 24.00 -1.92
C GLN A 307 -31.22 24.58 -2.87
N SER A 308 -31.71 23.79 -3.84
CA SER A 308 -32.76 24.24 -4.76
C SER A 308 -34.10 24.57 -4.08
N LYS A 309 -34.36 24.02 -2.89
CA LYS A 309 -35.56 24.30 -2.09
C LYS A 309 -35.42 25.52 -1.17
N GLN A 310 -34.19 25.93 -0.85
CA GLN A 310 -33.94 27.15 -0.08
C GLN A 310 -33.91 28.39 -0.99
N ASP A 311 -33.56 28.21 -2.26
CA ASP A 311 -33.51 29.26 -3.28
C ASP A 311 -34.86 29.48 -4.01
N SER A 312 -35.92 28.76 -3.61
CA SER A 312 -37.29 28.82 -4.16
C SER A 312 -38.29 29.35 -3.14
#